data_AF-A0A932SFW4-F1
#
_entry.id   AF-A0A932SFW4-F1
#
_cell.length_a   1.000
_cell.length_b   1.000
_cell.length_c   1.000
_cell.angle_alpha   90.00
_cell.angle_beta   90.00
_cell.angle_gamma   90.00
#
_symmetry.space_group_name_H-M   'P 1'
#
loop_
_entity.id
_entity.type
_entity.pdbx_description
1 polymer ?
#
loop_
_entity_poly.entity_id
_entity_poly.type
_entity_poly.pdbx_seq_one_letter_code
_entity_poly.pdbx_strand_id
1 'polypeptide(L)'
;MRKETKNWLQIVEYDIKTAGCMFKTGRYVYVVFMCHLAIEKMLKAIASEAARKTPPMTHNLIYLLKLSEVNPPQPMYDFISIISNASIPTRYPEDFEKLIEVYPKKIAKDYFEKTREVIKWLRQDKRLKG
;
A
#
# COMPACT_ATOMS: atom_id res chain seq x y z
N MET A 1 -9.40 -8.87 17.51
CA MET A 1 -8.93 -7.76 16.66
C MET A 1 -9.36 -6.45 17.28
N ARG A 2 -8.43 -5.49 17.43
CA ARG A 2 -8.70 -4.16 18.00
C ARG A 2 -9.57 -3.31 17.08
N LYS A 3 -10.24 -2.29 17.65
CA LYS A 3 -11.09 -1.37 16.89
C LYS A 3 -10.29 -0.60 15.83
N GLU A 4 -9.08 -0.18 16.17
CA GLU A 4 -8.16 0.55 15.31
C GLU A 4 -7.75 -0.31 14.10
N THR A 5 -7.50 -1.60 14.32
CA THR A 5 -7.16 -2.56 13.26
C THR A 5 -8.33 -2.74 12.29
N LYS A 6 -9.56 -2.88 12.80
CA LYS A 6 -10.77 -2.95 11.96
C LYS A 6 -10.92 -1.69 11.11
N ASN A 7 -10.68 -0.52 11.69
CA ASN A 7 -10.71 0.76 10.98
C ASN A 7 -9.67 0.79 9.84
N TRP A 8 -8.43 0.39 10.12
CA TRP A 8 -7.40 0.29 9.06
C TRP A 8 -7.83 -0.64 7.93
N LEU A 9 -8.35 -1.82 8.23
CA LEU A 9 -8.80 -2.78 7.22
C LEU A 9 -9.97 -2.25 6.36
N GLN A 10 -10.88 -1.47 6.94
CA GLN A 10 -11.92 -0.79 6.18
C GLN A 10 -11.36 0.25 5.22
N ILE A 11 -10.37 1.04 5.67
CA ILE A 11 -9.71 2.03 4.80
C ILE A 11 -8.92 1.33 3.69
N VAL A 12 -8.27 0.20 3.94
CA VAL A 12 -7.59 -0.58 2.88
C VAL A 12 -8.57 -0.97 1.78
N GLU A 13 -9.75 -1.49 2.13
CA GLU A 13 -10.77 -1.83 1.15
C GLU A 13 -11.27 -0.61 0.36
N TYR A 14 -11.42 0.52 1.04
CA TYR A 14 -11.80 1.78 0.42
C TYR A 14 -10.72 2.27 -0.58
N ASP A 15 -9.44 2.21 -0.20
CA ASP A 15 -8.32 2.61 -1.04
C ASP A 15 -8.20 1.73 -2.29
N ILE A 16 -8.33 0.40 -2.15
CA ILE A 16 -8.25 -0.54 -3.29
C ILE A 16 -9.41 -0.30 -4.27
N LYS A 17 -10.63 -0.05 -3.77
CA LYS A 17 -11.76 0.33 -4.62
C LYS A 17 -11.50 1.66 -5.33
N THR A 18 -10.97 2.64 -4.61
CA THR A 18 -10.60 3.95 -5.15
C THR A 18 -9.55 3.81 -6.26
N ALA A 19 -8.50 3.02 -6.05
CA ALA A 19 -7.49 2.72 -7.07
C ALA A 19 -8.13 2.12 -8.33
N GLY A 20 -9.08 1.20 -8.17
CA GLY A 20 -9.85 0.64 -9.30
C GLY A 20 -10.66 1.70 -10.06
N CYS A 21 -11.31 2.64 -9.36
CA CYS A 21 -12.01 3.76 -10.00
C CYS A 21 -11.07 4.71 -10.74
N MET A 22 -9.90 5.01 -10.16
CA MET A 22 -8.88 5.84 -10.80
C MET A 22 -8.30 5.16 -12.05
N PHE A 23 -8.11 3.84 -12.00
CA PHE A 23 -7.65 3.08 -13.15
C PHE A 23 -8.64 3.14 -14.32
N LYS A 24 -9.94 2.97 -14.04
CA LYS A 24 -11.00 3.06 -15.06
C LYS A 24 -11.08 4.44 -15.72
N THR A 25 -10.77 5.50 -14.97
CA THR A 25 -10.84 6.89 -15.43
C THR A 25 -9.52 7.42 -16.00
N GLY A 26 -8.49 6.58 -16.14
CA GLY A 26 -7.20 6.97 -16.72
C GLY A 26 -6.28 7.77 -15.78
N ARG A 27 -6.62 7.84 -14.49
CA ARG A 27 -5.89 8.63 -13.46
C ARG A 27 -4.73 7.82 -12.85
N TYR A 28 -3.76 7.44 -13.67
CA TYR A 28 -2.74 6.42 -13.32
C TYR A 28 -1.79 6.80 -12.19
N VAL A 29 -1.38 8.06 -12.09
CA VAL A 29 -0.58 8.56 -10.95
C VAL A 29 -1.32 8.31 -9.63
N TYR A 30 -2.63 8.55 -9.60
CA TYR A 30 -3.47 8.29 -8.44
C TYR A 30 -3.68 6.80 -8.17
N VAL A 31 -3.62 5.93 -9.19
CA VAL A 31 -3.62 4.47 -8.99
C VAL A 31 -2.40 4.06 -8.16
N VAL A 32 -1.21 4.51 -8.57
CA VAL A 32 0.05 4.20 -7.87
C VAL A 32 0.03 4.75 -6.44
N PHE A 33 -0.45 5.98 -6.26
CA PHE A 33 -0.59 6.60 -4.95
C PHE A 33 -1.53 5.81 -4.02
N MET A 34 -2.72 5.43 -4.51
CA MET A 34 -3.69 4.65 -3.72
C MET A 34 -3.17 3.24 -3.42
N CYS A 35 -2.41 2.65 -4.33
CA CYS A 35 -1.75 1.36 -4.11
C CYS A 35 -0.74 1.43 -2.95
N HIS A 36 0.11 2.47 -2.94
CA HIS A 36 1.02 2.73 -1.83
C HIS A 36 0.27 2.86 -0.50
N LEU A 37 -0.79 3.68 -0.47
CA LEU A 37 -1.60 3.90 0.73
C LEU A 37 -2.26 2.61 1.24
N ALA A 38 -2.78 1.77 0.34
CA ALA A 38 -3.39 0.51 0.73
C ALA A 38 -2.39 -0.42 1.44
N ILE A 39 -1.17 -0.54 0.91
CA ILE A 39 -0.10 -1.35 1.54
C ILE A 39 0.31 -0.72 2.88
N GLU A 40 0.50 0.59 2.93
CA GLU A 40 0.83 1.32 4.16
C GLU A 40 -0.17 1.04 5.27
N LYS A 41 -1.46 1.17 4.97
CA LYS A 41 -2.55 0.99 5.94
C LYS A 41 -2.72 -0.48 6.35
N MET A 42 -2.48 -1.42 5.44
CA MET A 42 -2.45 -2.84 5.78
C MET A 42 -1.31 -3.16 6.75
N LEU A 43 -0.10 -2.66 6.49
CA LEU A 43 1.03 -2.85 7.41
C LEU A 43 0.76 -2.16 8.77
N LYS A 44 0.16 -0.97 8.77
CA LYS A 44 -0.28 -0.30 10.00
C LYS A 44 -1.33 -1.09 10.78
N ALA A 45 -2.22 -1.83 10.10
CA ALA A 45 -3.16 -2.76 10.73
C ALA A 45 -2.43 -3.93 11.42
N ILE A 46 -1.41 -4.49 10.79
CA ILE A 46 -0.63 -5.60 11.37
C ILE A 46 0.26 -5.11 12.51
N ALA A 47 1.01 -4.03 12.31
CA ALA A 47 1.87 -3.41 13.33
C ALA A 47 1.06 -2.99 14.58
N SER A 48 -0.17 -2.53 14.36
CA SER A 48 -1.16 -2.25 15.42
C SER A 48 -1.37 -3.45 16.34
N GLU A 49 -1.66 -4.62 15.77
CA GLU A 49 -1.85 -5.86 16.53
C GLU A 49 -0.53 -6.35 17.14
N ALA A 50 0.58 -6.28 16.40
CA ALA A 50 1.90 -6.77 16.83
C ALA A 50 2.42 -6.01 18.06
N ALA A 51 2.43 -4.68 18.01
CA ALA A 51 3.00 -3.84 19.06
C ALA A 51 1.99 -3.38 20.12
N ARG A 52 0.71 -3.76 19.98
CA ARG A 52 -0.43 -3.31 20.81
C ARG A 52 -0.47 -1.80 21.07
N LYS A 53 0.02 -0.99 20.14
CA LYS A 53 0.06 0.49 20.22
C LYS A 53 -0.39 1.13 18.90
N THR A 54 -0.51 2.45 18.89
CA THR A 54 -0.76 3.21 17.66
C THR A 54 0.49 3.15 16.78
N PRO A 55 0.39 2.79 15.49
CA PRO A 55 1.53 2.76 14.59
C PRO A 55 2.06 4.18 14.34
N PRO A 56 3.35 4.35 14.04
CA PRO A 56 3.95 5.67 13.84
C PRO A 56 3.38 6.38 12.61
N MET A 57 3.42 7.72 12.63
CA MET A 57 3.05 8.57 11.50
C MET A 57 4.18 8.59 10.46
N THR A 58 4.29 7.51 9.70
CA THR A 58 5.28 7.35 8.62
C THR A 58 4.64 6.70 7.40
N HIS A 59 5.26 6.95 6.24
CA HIS A 59 4.90 6.38 4.93
C HIS A 59 5.94 5.38 4.42
N ASN A 60 7.00 5.12 5.19
CA ASN A 60 8.05 4.20 4.78
C ASN A 60 7.60 2.75 4.97
N LEU A 61 7.33 2.05 3.85
CA LEU A 61 6.80 0.69 3.88
C LEU A 61 7.81 -0.33 4.42
N ILE A 62 9.11 -0.11 4.19
CA ILE A 62 10.18 -0.99 4.69
C ILE A 62 10.29 -0.91 6.21
N TYR A 63 10.16 0.28 6.76
CA TYR A 63 10.09 0.45 8.21
C TYR A 63 8.82 -0.17 8.79
N LEU A 64 7.67 -0.01 8.12
CA LEU A 64 6.42 -0.64 8.53
C LEU A 64 6.45 -2.17 8.45
N LEU A 65 7.15 -2.77 7.48
CA LEU A 65 7.38 -4.22 7.43
C LEU A 65 8.12 -4.71 8.67
N LYS A 66 9.20 -4.02 9.06
CA LYS A 66 9.97 -4.34 10.28
C LYS A 66 9.10 -4.25 11.53
N LEU A 67 8.33 -3.17 11.68
CA LEU A 67 7.40 -3.00 12.81
C LEU A 67 6.26 -4.02 12.82
N SER A 68 5.85 -4.47 11.65
CA SER A 68 4.84 -5.51 11.51
C SER A 68 5.43 -6.90 11.73
N GLU A 69 6.75 -7.08 11.86
CA GLU A 69 7.40 -8.39 11.93
C GLU A 69 6.96 -9.33 10.79
N VAL A 70 6.73 -8.75 9.60
CA VAL A 70 6.29 -9.49 8.41
C VAL A 70 7.47 -9.66 7.47
N ASN A 71 7.72 -10.89 7.04
CA ASN A 71 8.75 -11.24 6.07
C ASN A 71 8.09 -11.80 4.80
N PRO A 72 7.75 -10.94 3.81
CA PRO A 72 7.16 -11.39 2.56
C PRO A 72 8.19 -12.13 1.69
N PRO A 73 7.74 -13.00 0.77
CA PRO A 73 8.62 -13.58 -0.24
C PRO A 73 9.35 -12.50 -1.06
N GLN A 74 10.56 -12.81 -1.53
CA GLN A 74 11.44 -11.83 -2.21
C GLN A 74 10.73 -11.00 -3.30
N PRO A 75 9.93 -11.59 -4.22
CA PRO A 75 9.27 -10.80 -5.25
C PRO A 75 8.28 -9.75 -4.71
N MET A 76 7.60 -10.06 -3.59
CA MET A 76 6.72 -9.10 -2.92
C MET A 76 7.50 -8.04 -2.16
N TYR A 77 8.60 -8.43 -1.50
CA TYR A 77 9.50 -7.48 -0.84
C TYR A 77 10.06 -6.45 -1.83
N ASP A 78 10.51 -6.91 -3.00
CA ASP A 78 11.05 -6.06 -4.06
C ASP A 78 9.99 -5.08 -4.55
N PHE A 79 8.77 -5.55 -4.78
CA PHE A 79 7.66 -4.68 -5.16
C PHE A 79 7.32 -3.65 -4.08
N ILE A 80 7.26 -4.06 -2.81
CA ILE A 80 7.01 -3.14 -1.68
C ILE A 80 8.10 -2.06 -1.61
N SER A 81 9.36 -2.42 -1.88
CA SER A 81 10.48 -1.48 -1.95
C SER A 81 10.31 -0.47 -3.08
N ILE A 82 9.96 -0.95 -4.28
CA ILE A 82 9.70 -0.10 -5.45
C ILE A 82 8.57 0.90 -5.18
N ILE A 83 7.41 0.43 -4.70
CA ILE A 83 6.24 1.30 -4.45
C ILE A 83 6.43 2.22 -3.23
N SER A 84 7.32 1.88 -2.30
CA SER A 84 7.72 2.81 -1.22
C SER A 84 8.44 4.04 -1.77
N ASN A 85 9.29 3.87 -2.80
CA ASN A 85 10.02 4.97 -3.45
C ASN A 85 9.11 5.82 -4.35
N ALA A 86 8.11 5.19 -4.99
CA ALA A 86 7.11 5.90 -5.80
C ALA A 86 6.23 6.88 -4.99
N SER A 87 6.28 6.81 -3.67
CA SER A 87 5.36 7.49 -2.77
C SER A 87 5.61 9.00 -2.64
N ILE A 88 6.87 9.45 -2.78
CA ILE A 88 7.23 10.87 -2.74
C ILE A 88 6.80 11.58 -4.03
N PRO A 89 7.22 11.14 -5.24
CA PRO A 89 6.90 11.86 -6.47
C PRO A 89 5.40 11.87 -6.77
N THR A 90 4.64 10.88 -6.31
CA THR A 90 3.17 10.88 -6.45
C THR A 90 2.46 11.87 -5.53
N ARG A 91 3.11 12.36 -4.46
CA ARG A 91 2.59 13.41 -3.56
C ARG A 91 3.10 14.81 -3.93
N TYR A 92 4.36 14.89 -4.35
CA TYR A 92 5.05 16.14 -4.63
C TYR A 92 5.79 16.02 -5.98
N PRO A 93 5.07 16.10 -7.11
CA PRO A 93 5.72 16.12 -8.41
C PRO A 93 6.52 17.41 -8.58
N GLU A 94 7.82 17.28 -8.87
CA GLU A 94 8.62 18.40 -9.38
C GLU A 94 8.15 18.78 -10.80
N ASP A 95 7.83 17.77 -11.61
CA ASP A 95 7.30 17.90 -12.96
C ASP A 95 6.18 16.87 -13.15
N PHE A 96 4.94 17.36 -13.26
CA PHE A 96 3.77 16.49 -13.33
C PHE A 96 3.60 15.84 -14.71
N GLU A 97 4.03 16.48 -15.78
CA GLU A 97 3.95 15.91 -17.13
C GLU A 97 4.88 14.69 -17.24
N LYS A 98 6.12 14.83 -16.78
CA LYS A 98 7.06 13.70 -16.70
C LYS A 98 6.54 12.58 -15.80
N LEU A 99 5.86 12.92 -14.70
CA LEU A 99 5.29 11.91 -13.82
C LEU A 99 4.21 11.06 -14.52
N ILE A 100 3.38 11.68 -15.37
CA ILE A 100 2.38 10.98 -16.17
C ILE A 100 3.06 10.02 -17.16
N GLU A 101 4.17 10.43 -17.78
CA GLU A 101 4.94 9.59 -18.70
C GLU A 101 5.57 8.37 -18.01
N VAL A 102 6.03 8.53 -16.76
CA VAL A 102 6.59 7.45 -15.94
C VAL A 102 5.54 6.41 -15.54
N TYR A 103 4.28 6.83 -15.37
CA TYR A 103 3.18 5.96 -14.96
C TYR A 103 2.10 5.79 -16.04
N PRO A 104 2.42 5.18 -17.19
CA PRO A 104 1.43 4.86 -18.20
C PRO A 104 0.51 3.74 -17.71
N LYS A 105 -0.61 3.53 -18.43
CA LYS A 105 -1.63 2.51 -18.11
C LYS A 105 -1.04 1.14 -17.73
N LYS A 106 -0.02 0.69 -18.47
CA LYS A 106 0.63 -0.61 -18.25
C LYS A 106 1.30 -0.70 -16.88
N ILE A 107 2.03 0.34 -16.47
CA ILE A 107 2.69 0.39 -15.16
C ILE A 107 1.66 0.49 -14.04
N ALA A 108 0.65 1.36 -14.18
CA ALA A 108 -0.42 1.47 -13.19
C ALA A 108 -1.21 0.17 -13.02
N LYS A 109 -1.42 -0.59 -14.11
CA LYS A 109 -2.06 -1.91 -14.06
C LYS A 109 -1.20 -2.90 -13.27
N ASP A 110 0.09 -2.99 -13.58
CA ASP A 110 1.04 -3.88 -12.89
C ASP A 110 1.11 -3.57 -11.39
N TYR A 111 1.19 -2.28 -11.03
CA TYR A 111 1.19 -1.85 -9.63
C TYR A 111 -0.12 -2.22 -8.94
N PHE A 112 -1.26 -2.04 -9.59
CA PHE A 112 -2.56 -2.39 -9.02
C PHE A 112 -2.71 -3.89 -8.79
N GLU A 113 -2.28 -4.72 -9.75
CA GLU A 113 -2.33 -6.18 -9.63
C GLU A 113 -1.40 -6.70 -8.52
N LYS A 114 -0.13 -6.28 -8.52
CA LYS A 114 0.84 -6.64 -7.47
C LYS A 114 0.41 -6.15 -6.08
N THR A 115 -0.20 -4.97 -6.00
CA THR A 115 -0.75 -4.47 -4.73
C THR A 115 -1.86 -5.39 -4.22
N ARG A 116 -2.78 -5.83 -5.08
CA ARG A 116 -3.84 -6.76 -4.68
C ARG A 116 -3.27 -8.11 -4.22
N GLU A 117 -2.20 -8.58 -4.83
CA GLU A 117 -1.49 -9.79 -4.39
C GLU A 117 -0.87 -9.62 -3.00
N VAL A 118 -0.14 -8.51 -2.78
CA VAL A 118 0.43 -8.17 -1.47
C VAL A 118 -0.66 -8.07 -0.40
N ILE A 119 -1.75 -7.35 -0.68
CA ILE A 119 -2.87 -7.22 0.26
C ILE A 119 -3.52 -8.58 0.55
N LYS A 120 -3.73 -9.42 -0.47
CA LYS A 120 -4.29 -10.76 -0.29
C LYS A 120 -3.38 -11.63 0.60
N TRP A 121 -2.06 -11.53 0.42
CA TRP A 121 -1.09 -12.27 1.21
C TRP A 121 -1.03 -11.75 2.66
N LEU A 122 -0.92 -10.43 2.87
CA LEU A 122 -0.91 -9.79 4.19
C LEU A 122 -2.19 -10.09 4.99
N ARG A 123 -3.34 -10.18 4.33
CA ARG A 123 -4.61 -10.57 4.97
C ARG A 123 -4.58 -11.97 5.60
N GLN A 124 -3.64 -12.83 5.21
CA GLN A 124 -3.50 -14.16 5.81
C GLN A 124 -2.78 -14.16 7.17
N ASP A 125 -2.19 -13.02 7.56
CA ASP A 125 -1.49 -12.88 8.82
C ASP A 125 -2.39 -13.26 10.01
N LYS A 126 -1.87 -14.14 10.88
CA LYS A 126 -2.60 -14.67 12.04
C LYS A 126 -3.10 -13.58 12.99
N ARG A 127 -2.42 -12.44 13.07
CA ARG A 127 -2.80 -11.31 13.93
C ARG A 127 -4.08 -10.62 13.47
N LEU A 128 -4.49 -10.80 12.22
CA LEU A 128 -5.72 -10.26 11.67
C LEU A 128 -6.91 -11.24 11.79
N LYS A 129 -6.73 -12.41 12.39
CA LYS A 129 -7.76 -13.46 12.47
C LYS A 129 -8.37 -13.63 13.87
N GLY A 130 -7.80 -12.99 14.89
CA GLY A 130 -8.30 -13.00 16.28
C GLY A 130 -9.11 -11.78 16.64
#